data_AF-A0A946U3V8-F1
#
_entry.id   AF-A0A946U3V8-F1
#
_cell.length_a   1.000
_cell.length_b   1.000
_cell.length_c   1.000
_cell.angle_alpha   90.00
_cell.angle_beta   90.00
_cell.angle_gamma   90.00
#
_symmetry.space_group_name_H-M   'P 1'
#
loop_
_entity.id
_entity.type
_entity.pdbx_description
1 polymer ?
#
loop_
_entity_poly.entity_id
_entity_poly.type
_entity_poly.pdbx_seq_one_letter_code
_entity_poly.pdbx_strand_id
1 'polypeptide(L)'
;GLLKSNSQELDTAMFYVSDHGESLGENGLYLHGMPYFMAPDEQIDVPALMWLNDSMSKVFDVESIKNKEDLPLSHDNLFHTLLGLMGVETKFYDKGLDLMTK
;
A
#
# COMPACT_ATOMS: atom_id res chain seq x y z
N GLY A 1 9.74 -5.08 -18.00
CA GLY A 1 9.07 -3.90 -17.42
C GLY A 1 10.13 -2.96 -16.87
N LEU A 2 9.82 -1.67 -16.81
CA LEU A 2 10.77 -0.59 -16.44
C LEU A 2 11.52 -0.88 -15.14
N LEU A 3 10.82 -1.24 -14.07
CA LEU A 3 11.47 -1.47 -12.77
C LEU A 3 12.45 -2.66 -12.85
N LYS A 4 11.98 -3.80 -13.36
CA LYS A 4 12.81 -5.02 -13.52
C LYS A 4 14.06 -4.82 -14.38
N SER A 5 13.99 -4.01 -15.44
CA SER A 5 15.16 -3.74 -16.28
C SER A 5 16.21 -2.86 -15.60
N ASN A 6 15.81 -2.05 -14.62
CA ASN A 6 16.72 -1.17 -13.87
C ASN A 6 17.20 -1.78 -12.54
N SER A 7 16.66 -2.94 -12.12
CA SER A 7 16.96 -3.57 -10.84
C SER A 7 18.39 -4.07 -10.65
N GLN A 8 19.23 -4.09 -11.70
CA GLN A 8 20.66 -4.46 -11.58
C GLN A 8 21.52 -3.31 -11.05
N GLU A 9 21.10 -2.06 -11.29
CA GLU A 9 21.87 -0.86 -10.95
C GLU A 9 21.18 -0.01 -9.89
N LEU A 10 19.85 -0.15 -9.74
CA LEU A 10 19.03 0.65 -8.84
C LEU A 10 18.24 -0.21 -7.85
N ASP A 11 18.05 0.34 -6.67
CA ASP A 11 17.02 -0.10 -5.74
C ASP A 11 15.64 0.28 -6.31
N THR A 12 14.82 -0.73 -6.60
CA THR A 12 13.55 -0.54 -7.30
C THR A 12 12.41 -1.18 -6.52
N ALA A 13 11.33 -0.41 -6.38
CA ALA A 13 10.11 -0.83 -5.71
C ALA A 13 8.89 -0.33 -6.49
N MET A 14 7.77 -1.01 -6.31
CA MET A 14 6.45 -0.59 -6.76
C MET A 14 5.50 -0.70 -5.58
N PHE A 15 4.73 0.34 -5.33
CA PHE A 15 3.59 0.28 -4.43
C PHE A 15 2.36 0.77 -5.19
N TYR A 16 1.41 -0.14 -5.41
CA TYR A 16 0.12 0.13 -6.01
C TYR A 16 -0.94 0.07 -4.91
N VAL A 17 -1.88 1.01 -4.95
CA VAL A 17 -3.09 1.01 -4.14
C VAL A 17 -4.19 1.69 -4.94
N SER A 18 -5.42 1.15 -4.93
CA SER A 18 -6.57 1.85 -5.52
C SER A 18 -6.96 3.05 -4.66
N ASP A 19 -7.53 4.09 -5.27
CA ASP A 19 -8.10 5.23 -4.57
C ASP A 19 -9.44 4.90 -3.90
N HIS A 20 -10.24 4.05 -4.55
CA HIS A 20 -11.45 3.46 -4.00
C HIS A 20 -11.82 2.17 -4.77
N GLY A 21 -12.87 1.49 -4.33
CA GLY A 21 -13.48 0.35 -5.01
C GLY A 21 -14.65 0.76 -5.92
N GLU A 22 -15.49 -0.19 -6.31
CA GLU A 22 -16.62 0.02 -7.23
C GLU A 22 -17.79 -0.94 -6.89
N SER A 23 -19.00 -0.41 -6.72
CA SER A 23 -20.22 -1.23 -6.68
C SER A 23 -20.63 -1.65 -8.09
N LEU A 24 -20.99 -2.93 -8.26
CA LEU A 24 -21.30 -3.55 -9.55
C LEU A 24 -22.75 -4.06 -9.66
N GLY A 25 -23.60 -3.71 -8.70
CA GLY A 25 -25.03 -4.01 -8.67
C GLY A 25 -25.53 -4.57 -7.33
N GLU A 26 -24.65 -4.72 -6.35
CA GLU A 26 -24.96 -5.21 -5.02
C GLU A 26 -26.03 -4.32 -4.37
N ASN A 27 -27.15 -4.92 -3.94
CA ASN A 27 -28.29 -4.18 -3.39
C ASN A 27 -28.83 -3.05 -4.30
N GLY A 28 -28.61 -3.15 -5.62
CA GLY A 28 -29.01 -2.14 -6.60
C GLY A 28 -28.09 -0.92 -6.66
N LEU A 29 -26.94 -0.94 -5.97
CA LEU A 29 -25.93 0.11 -6.01
C LEU A 29 -24.96 -0.15 -7.17
N TYR A 30 -24.59 0.92 -7.85
CA TYR A 30 -23.62 0.91 -8.96
C TYR A 30 -22.65 2.07 -8.79
N LEU A 31 -21.48 1.92 -9.42
CA LEU A 31 -20.41 2.91 -9.40
C LEU A 31 -19.85 3.14 -7.99
N HIS A 32 -19.32 4.33 -7.74
CA HIS A 32 -18.71 4.75 -6.49
C HIS A 32 -19.24 6.14 -6.07
N GLY A 33 -18.77 6.62 -4.91
CA GLY A 33 -19.03 7.97 -4.42
C GLY A 33 -20.13 8.06 -3.37
N MET A 34 -20.48 6.95 -2.74
CA MET A 34 -21.35 6.99 -1.57
C MET A 34 -20.66 7.72 -0.40
N PRO A 35 -21.40 8.44 0.45
CA PRO A 35 -20.82 9.02 1.65
C PRO A 35 -20.16 7.92 2.50
N TYR A 36 -18.92 8.14 2.93
CA TYR A 36 -18.07 7.10 3.53
C TYR A 36 -18.75 6.32 4.68
N PHE A 37 -19.52 7.00 5.53
CA PHE A 37 -20.22 6.37 6.68
C PHE A 37 -21.30 5.35 6.29
N MET A 38 -21.68 5.29 5.01
CA MET A 38 -22.69 4.36 4.47
C MET A 38 -22.22 3.67 3.17
N ALA A 39 -20.96 3.86 2.78
CA ALA A 39 -20.39 3.20 1.62
C ALA A 39 -20.23 1.71 1.93
N PRO A 40 -20.56 0.80 1.00
CA PRO A 40 -20.38 -0.62 1.21
C PRO A 40 -18.91 -1.02 1.01
N ASP A 41 -18.54 -2.23 1.44
CA ASP A 41 -17.17 -2.75 1.35
C ASP A 41 -16.65 -2.70 -0.10
N GLU A 42 -17.50 -2.92 -1.09
CA GLU A 42 -17.12 -2.85 -2.50
C GLU A 42 -16.56 -1.48 -2.91
N GLN A 43 -16.86 -0.38 -2.20
CA GLN A 43 -16.32 0.95 -2.47
C GLN A 43 -15.11 1.33 -1.61
N ILE A 44 -14.85 0.64 -0.49
CA ILE A 44 -13.86 1.06 0.51
C ILE A 44 -12.78 0.01 0.81
N ASP A 45 -13.03 -1.26 0.52
CA ASP A 45 -12.04 -2.33 0.59
C ASP A 45 -11.31 -2.42 -0.76
N VAL A 46 -10.04 -2.02 -0.78
CA VAL A 46 -9.29 -1.77 -2.00
C VAL A 46 -8.03 -2.62 -2.09
N PRO A 47 -7.65 -3.05 -3.31
CA PRO A 47 -6.41 -3.78 -3.49
C PRO A 47 -5.21 -2.86 -3.26
N ALA A 48 -4.22 -3.42 -2.57
CA ALA A 48 -2.87 -2.87 -2.47
C ALA A 48 -1.85 -3.96 -2.85
N LEU A 49 -0.78 -3.58 -3.55
CA LEU A 49 0.28 -4.49 -3.96
C LEU A 49 1.63 -3.80 -3.79
N MET A 50 2.54 -4.48 -3.10
CA MET A 50 3.94 -4.06 -3.02
C MET A 50 4.84 -5.07 -3.73
N TRP A 51 5.73 -4.58 -4.58
CA TRP A 51 6.79 -5.36 -5.20
C TRP A 51 8.14 -4.70 -4.90
N LEU A 52 9.10 -5.51 -4.45
CA LEU A 52 10.46 -5.10 -4.13
C LEU A 52 11.42 -5.94 -4.98
N ASN A 53 12.47 -5.32 -5.53
CA ASN A 53 13.55 -6.09 -6.15
C ASN A 53 14.43 -6.80 -5.11
N ASP A 54 15.41 -7.58 -5.57
CA ASP A 54 16.28 -8.37 -4.70
C ASP A 54 17.11 -7.53 -3.73
N SER A 55 17.52 -6.32 -4.11
CA SER A 55 18.29 -5.44 -3.23
C SER A 55 17.42 -4.86 -2.11
N MET A 56 16.24 -4.34 -2.45
CA MET A 56 15.25 -3.85 -1.48
C MET A 56 14.78 -4.95 -0.53
N SER A 57 14.59 -6.17 -1.04
CA SER A 57 14.18 -7.34 -0.24
C SER A 57 15.25 -7.80 0.76
N LYS A 58 16.50 -7.34 0.65
CA LYS A 58 17.57 -7.58 1.64
C LYS A 58 17.63 -6.49 2.71
N VAL A 59 17.15 -5.29 2.40
CA VAL A 59 17.10 -4.15 3.32
C VAL A 59 15.86 -4.24 4.21
N PHE A 60 14.73 -4.62 3.63
CA PHE A 60 13.45 -4.71 4.30
C PHE A 60 13.07 -6.15 4.64
N ASP A 61 12.39 -6.32 5.77
CA ASP A 61 11.91 -7.63 6.24
C ASP A 61 10.61 -7.99 5.52
N VAL A 62 10.74 -8.61 4.34
CA VAL A 62 9.59 -8.98 3.49
C VAL A 62 8.62 -9.92 4.21
N GLU A 63 9.11 -10.77 5.12
CA GLU A 63 8.25 -11.66 5.91
C GLU A 63 7.42 -10.87 6.93
N SER A 64 8.02 -9.90 7.62
CA SER A 64 7.28 -8.96 8.48
C SER A 64 6.22 -8.16 7.70
N ILE A 65 6.48 -7.77 6.46
CA ILE A 65 5.49 -7.07 5.62
C ILE A 65 4.32 -8.02 5.28
N LYS A 66 4.62 -9.25 4.85
CA LYS A 66 3.59 -10.25 4.53
C LYS A 66 2.70 -10.60 5.73
N ASN A 67 3.28 -10.65 6.93
CA ASN A 67 2.50 -10.91 8.15
C ASN A 67 1.50 -9.79 8.50
N LYS A 68 1.54 -8.65 7.81
CA LYS A 68 0.56 -7.55 7.95
C LYS A 68 -0.59 -7.63 6.94
N GLU A 69 -0.61 -8.60 6.02
CA GLU A 69 -1.61 -8.71 4.96
C GLU A 69 -3.04 -8.82 5.50
N ASP A 70 -3.23 -9.50 6.64
CA ASP A 70 -4.54 -9.67 7.28
C ASP A 70 -4.89 -8.57 8.30
N LEU A 71 -4.03 -7.55 8.47
CA LEU A 71 -4.31 -6.43 9.37
C LEU A 71 -5.24 -5.41 8.70
N PRO A 72 -6.07 -4.70 9.47
CA PRO A 72 -6.84 -3.58 8.93
C PRO A 72 -5.89 -2.44 8.56
N LEU A 73 -5.51 -2.36 7.29
CA LEU A 73 -4.67 -1.32 6.72
C LEU A 73 -5.54 -0.29 5.98
N SER A 74 -5.05 0.94 5.87
CA SER A 74 -5.75 2.03 5.17
C SER A 74 -4.77 2.91 4.38
N HIS A 75 -5.29 3.91 3.68
CA HIS A 75 -4.46 4.94 3.06
C HIS A 75 -3.62 5.75 4.07
N ASP A 76 -3.94 5.71 5.37
CA ASP A 76 -3.13 6.35 6.41
C ASP A 76 -1.71 5.78 6.44
N ASN A 77 -1.54 4.51 6.06
CA ASN A 77 -0.24 3.86 5.99
C ASN A 77 0.62 4.35 4.82
N LEU A 78 0.00 4.86 3.73
CA LEU A 78 0.69 5.16 2.48
C LEU A 78 1.78 6.23 2.68
N PHE A 79 1.44 7.32 3.36
CA PHE A 79 2.37 8.43 3.58
C PHE A 79 3.62 7.97 4.34
N HIS A 80 3.44 7.25 5.44
CA HIS A 80 4.53 6.81 6.29
C HIS A 80 5.38 5.71 5.63
N THR A 81 4.73 4.80 4.91
CA THR A 81 5.42 3.74 4.15
C THR A 81 6.31 4.31 3.04
N LEU A 82 5.86 5.36 2.33
CA LEU A 82 6.68 6.03 1.32
C LEU A 82 7.90 6.75 1.95
N LEU A 83 7.72 7.40 3.10
CA LEU A 83 8.85 7.99 3.83
C LEU A 83 9.87 6.93 4.28
N GLY A 84 9.40 5.79 4.80
CA GLY A 84 10.23 4.65 5.18
C GLY A 84 11.00 4.05 4.01
N LEU A 85 10.32 3.83 2.88
CA LEU A 85 10.95 3.33 1.64
C LEU A 85 12.04 4.26 1.10
N MET A 86 11.85 5.58 1.24
CA MET A 86 12.80 6.59 0.75
C MET A 86 13.85 7.01 1.79
N GLY A 87 13.80 6.48 3.02
CA GLY A 87 14.71 6.85 4.10
C GLY A 87 14.61 8.32 4.52
N VAL A 88 13.41 8.91 4.46
CA VAL A 88 13.20 10.34 4.78
C VAL A 88 13.02 10.53 6.28
N GLU A 89 13.91 11.32 6.89
CA GLU A 89 13.77 11.73 8.28
C GLU A 89 12.94 13.01 8.40
N THR A 90 11.82 12.94 9.14
CA THR A 90 10.95 14.09 9.37
C THR A 90 10.12 13.91 10.64
N LYS A 91 9.76 15.02 11.29
CA LYS A 91 8.88 15.02 12.48
C LYS A 91 7.46 14.52 12.20
N PHE A 92 7.08 14.44 10.92
CA PHE A 92 5.77 13.95 10.48
C PHE A 92 5.75 12.44 10.25
N TYR A 93 6.88 11.75 10.38
CA TYR A 93 6.94 10.29 10.23
C TYR A 93 6.48 9.61 11.51
N ASP A 94 5.43 8.79 11.39
CA ASP A 94 4.95 7.88 12.43
C ASP A 94 5.34 6.45 12.05
N LYS A 95 6.19 5.84 12.87
CA LYS A 95 6.66 4.47 12.69
C LYS A 95 5.53 3.44 12.81
N GLY A 96 4.48 3.73 13.59
CA GLY A 96 3.34 2.83 13.77
C GLY A 96 2.47 2.67 12.52
N LEU A 97 2.57 3.60 11.56
CA LEU A 97 1.82 3.59 10.31
C LEU A 97 2.68 3.14 9.12
N ASP A 98 3.98 2.91 9.30
CA ASP A 98 4.89 2.45 8.25
C ASP A 98 4.89 0.91 8.16
N LEU A 99 4.40 0.39 7.02
CA LEU A 99 4.31 -1.05 6.76
C LEU A 99 5.68 -1.73 6.69
N MET A 100 6.74 -0.98 6.41
CA MET A 100 8.12 -1.48 6.29
C MET A 100 8.77 -1.76 7.64
N THR A 101 8.14 -1.31 8.72
CA THR A 101 8.68 -1.48 10.08
C THR A 101 8.44 -2.90 10.59
N LYS A 102 9.35 -3.39 11.43
CA LYS A 102 9.19 -4.70 12.09
C LYS A 102 8.15 -4.65 13.20
#